data_AF-A0A0F9DR09-F1
#
_entry.id   AF-A0A0F9DR09-F1
#
_cell.length_a   1.000
_cell.length_b   1.000
_cell.length_c   1.000
_cell.angle_alpha   90.00
_cell.angle_beta   90.00
_cell.angle_gamma   90.00
#
_symmetry.space_group_name_H-M   'P 1'
#
loop_
_entity.id
_entity.type
_entity.pdbx_description
1 polymer ?
#
loop_
_entity_poly.entity_id
_entity_poly.type
_entity_poly.pdbx_seq_one_letter_code
_entity_poly.pdbx_strand_id
1 'polypeptide(L)' 'DRIEKQALSFFERTRARYLALANNDERIKTVNAGQSMELVHQDIIAVLEQFVKSNP' A
#
# COMPACT_ATOMS: atom_id res chain seq x y z
N ASP A 1 6.26 21.33 12.69
CA ASP A 1 5.92 20.53 11.50
C ASP A 1 4.40 20.52 11.29
N ARG A 2 3.87 20.30 10.08
CA ARG A 2 2.40 20.19 9.84
C ARG A 2 1.87 18.77 10.11
N ILE A 3 2.74 17.76 10.10
CA ILE A 3 2.40 16.37 10.42
C ILE A 3 2.06 16.23 11.91
N GLU A 4 2.76 16.96 12.79
CA GLU A 4 2.54 16.96 14.25
C GLU A 4 1.21 17.58 14.70
N LYS A 5 0.48 18.29 13.81
CA LYS A 5 -0.80 18.95 14.14
C LYS A 5 -2.04 18.18 13.68
N GLN A 6 -1.88 17.11 12.92
CA GLN A 6 -3.02 16.34 12.45
C GLN A 6 -3.37 15.25 13.46
N ALA A 7 -4.64 15.24 13.90
CA ALA A 7 -5.13 14.19 14.77
C ALA A 7 -4.99 12.82 14.09
N LEU A 8 -4.77 11.77 14.89
CA LEU A 8 -4.70 10.38 14.42
C LEU A 8 -5.86 10.03 13.45
N SER A 9 -7.05 10.57 13.71
CA SER A 9 -8.25 10.39 12.88
C SER A 9 -8.08 10.85 11.43
N PHE A 10 -7.24 11.84 11.14
CA PHE A 10 -6.92 12.24 9.78
C PHE A 10 -6.19 11.12 9.03
N PHE A 11 -5.19 10.51 9.67
CA PHE A 11 -4.40 9.42 9.10
C PHE A 11 -5.24 8.15 8.96
N GLU A 12 -6.12 7.86 9.92
CA GLU A 12 -7.07 6.74 9.83
C GLU A 12 -8.03 6.90 8.64
N ARG A 13 -8.63 8.09 8.44
CA ARG A 13 -9.48 8.38 7.28
C ARG A 13 -8.71 8.27 5.97
N THR A 14 -7.47 8.75 5.95
CA THR A 14 -6.60 8.67 4.77
C THR A 14 -6.26 7.22 4.43
N ARG A 15 -5.89 6.41 5.41
CA ARG A 15 -5.64 4.97 5.26
C ARG A 15 -6.89 4.25 4.73
N ALA A 16 -8.05 4.51 5.32
CA ALA A 16 -9.32 3.93 4.88
C ALA A 16 -9.62 4.29 3.41
N ARG A 17 -9.34 5.53 2.99
CA ARG A 17 -9.52 5.94 1.59
C ARG A 17 -8.59 5.20 0.64
N TYR A 18 -7.30 5.05 0.97
CA TYR A 18 -6.37 4.29 0.12
C TYR A 18 -6.79 2.82 -0.01
N LEU A 19 -7.18 2.18 1.09
CA LEU A 19 -7.68 0.79 1.07
C LEU A 19 -8.95 0.66 0.23
N ALA A 20 -9.89 1.60 0.36
CA ALA A 20 -11.09 1.60 -0.46
C ALA A 20 -10.77 1.76 -1.95
N LEU A 21 -9.81 2.59 -2.33
CA LEU A 21 -9.37 2.72 -3.72
C LEU A 21 -8.73 1.41 -4.22
N ALA A 22 -7.83 0.82 -3.43
CA ALA A 22 -7.16 -0.42 -3.79
C ALA A 22 -8.10 -1.61 -3.94
N ASN A 23 -9.12 -1.71 -3.07
CA ASN A 23 -10.13 -2.77 -3.16
C ASN A 23 -11.06 -2.64 -4.37
N ASN A 24 -11.17 -1.45 -4.97
CA ASN A 24 -12.06 -1.19 -6.10
C ASN A 24 -11.34 -1.15 -7.45
N ASP A 25 -10.00 -1.23 -7.48
CA ASP A 25 -9.21 -1.19 -8.72
C ASP A 25 -8.11 -2.25 -8.66
N GLU A 26 -8.27 -3.32 -9.44
CA GLU A 26 -7.33 -4.45 -9.47
C GLU A 26 -5.92 -4.05 -9.92
N ARG A 27 -5.74 -2.89 -10.54
CA ARG A 27 -4.42 -2.37 -10.92
C ARG A 27 -3.64 -1.84 -9.72
N ILE A 28 -4.31 -1.56 -8.60
CA ILE A 28 -3.70 -1.07 -7.37
C ILE A 28 -3.44 -2.26 -6.44
N LYS A 29 -2.17 -2.52 -6.12
CA LYS A 29 -1.76 -3.60 -5.22
C LYS A 29 -1.35 -3.03 -3.87
N THR A 30 -1.88 -3.59 -2.78
CA THR A 30 -1.54 -3.18 -1.41
C THR A 30 -0.47 -4.11 -0.84
N VAL A 31 0.61 -3.53 -0.30
CA VAL A 31 1.68 -4.25 0.42
C VAL A 31 1.65 -3.90 1.90
N ASN A 32 1.86 -4.89 2.77
CA ASN A 32 1.80 -4.68 4.22
C ASN A 32 3.11 -4.12 4.78
N ALA A 33 3.22 -2.80 4.84
CA ALA A 33 4.38 -2.10 5.41
C ALA A 33 4.60 -2.29 6.93
N GLY A 34 3.75 -3.06 7.64
CA GLY A 34 3.92 -3.40 9.05
C GLY A 34 4.78 -4.65 9.31
N GLN A 35 5.24 -5.34 8.26
CA GLN A 35 6.15 -6.48 8.35
C GLN A 35 7.62 -6.02 8.55
N SER A 36 8.55 -6.97 8.64
CA SER A 36 9.97 -6.65 8.57
C SER A 36 10.33 -6.06 7.20
N MET A 37 11.41 -5.28 7.17
CA MET A 37 11.87 -4.63 5.94
C MET A 37 12.11 -5.65 4.83
N GLU A 38 12.71 -6.80 5.15
CA GLU A 38 13.00 -7.88 4.20
C GLU A 38 11.72 -8.43 3.57
N LEU A 39 10.69 -8.66 4.38
CA LEU A 39 9.40 -9.18 3.89
C LEU A 39 8.67 -8.15 3.02
N VAL A 40 8.71 -6.86 3.39
CA VAL A 40 8.14 -5.79 2.57
C VAL A 40 8.80 -5.74 1.19
N HIS A 41 10.13 -5.86 1.13
CA HIS A 41 10.85 -5.89 -0.15
C HIS A 41 10.46 -7.12 -0.98
N GLN A 42 10.34 -8.29 -0.36
CA GLN A 42 9.91 -9.51 -1.04
C GLN A 42 8.51 -9.37 -1.63
N ASP A 43 7.56 -8.82 -0.86
CA ASP A 43 6.18 -8.62 -1.33
C ASP A 43 6.12 -7.63 -2.50
N ILE A 44 6.91 -6.54 -2.47
CA ILE A 44 7.01 -5.58 -3.58
C ILE A 44 7.53 -6.27 -4.85
N ILE A 45 8.61 -7.05 -4.75
CA ILE A 45 9.19 -7.77 -5.89
C ILE A 45 8.16 -8.76 -6.47
N ALA A 46 7.49 -9.53 -5.63
CA ALA A 46 6.47 -10.49 -6.06
C ALA A 46 5.33 -9.83 -6.84
N VAL A 47 4.85 -8.67 -6.38
CA VAL A 47 3.82 -7.87 -7.07
C VAL A 47 4.31 -7.43 -8.45
N LEU A 48 5.54 -6.93 -8.55
CA LEU A 48 6.11 -6.47 -9.82
C LEU A 48 6.34 -7.63 -10.80
N GLU A 49 6.86 -8.76 -10.33
CA GLU A 49 7.03 -9.95 -11.17
C GLU A 49 5.70 -10.45 -11.72
N GLN A 50 4.65 -10.48 -10.90
CA GLN A 50 3.33 -10.88 -11.34
C GLN A 50 2.79 -9.92 -12.42
N PHE A 51 3.01 -8.62 -12.24
CA PHE A 51 2.61 -7.60 -13.23
C PHE A 51 3.32 -7.82 -14.58
N VAL A 52 4.64 -7.99 -14.59
CA VAL A 52 5.42 -8.23 -15.82
C VAL A 52 5.00 -9.53 -16.51
N LYS A 53 4.78 -10.61 -15.75
CA LYS A 53 4.32 -11.90 -16.31
C LYS A 53 2.94 -11.81 -16.95
N SER A 54 2.05 -10.98 -16.40
CA SER A 54 0.67 -10.83 -16.89
C SER A 54 0.56 -9.81 -18.04
N ASN A 55 1.62 -9.04 -18.30
CA ASN A 55 1.65 -7.98 -19.30
C ASN A 55 3.01 -7.97 -20.04
N PRO A 56 3.26 -8.95 -20.94
CA PRO A 56 4.53 -9.11 -21.63
C PRO A 56 4.90 -7.96 -22.57
#